data_AF-A0A968UA93-F1
#
_entry.id   AF-A0A968UA93-F1
#
_cell.length_a   1.000
_cell.length_b   1.000
_cell.length_c   1.000
_cell.angle_alpha   90.00
_cell.angle_beta   90.00
_cell.angle_gamma   90.00
#
_symmetry.space_group_name_H-M   'P 1'
#
loop_
_entity.id
_entity.type
_entity.pdbx_description
1 polymer ?
#
loop_
_entity_poly.entity_id
_entity_poly.type
_entity_poly.pdbx_seq_one_letter_code
_entity_poly.pdbx_strand_id
1 'polypeptide(L)'
;MSLEANVSNPRVERDGYDSHLVPAETAARKDREGEAFKQIPEETVPEADIDTTGGYTVDQEGLLNNYAVEPEMYIDEPGDLRAEQEAEALERQRILREINKTREEGKVTPESDQRGKGVGII
;
A
#
# COMPACT_ATOMS: atom_id res chain seq x y z
N MET A 1 -11.45 22.05 11.66
CA MET A 1 -12.01 21.41 10.46
C MET A 1 -10.94 20.47 9.94
N SER A 2 -10.93 19.24 10.44
CA SER A 2 -10.01 18.20 9.97
C SER A 2 -10.77 17.39 8.94
N LEU A 3 -10.32 17.42 7.68
CA LEU A 3 -10.85 16.52 6.66
C LEU A 3 -10.23 15.15 6.91
N GLU A 4 -11.04 14.21 7.39
CA GLU A 4 -10.77 12.78 7.22
C GLU A 4 -10.73 12.53 5.71
N ALA A 5 -9.53 12.37 5.17
CA ALA A 5 -9.37 11.89 3.82
C ALA A 5 -9.84 10.43 3.83
N ASN A 6 -11.12 10.22 3.52
CA ASN A 6 -11.60 8.94 3.07
C ASN A 6 -10.83 8.64 1.77
N VAL A 7 -9.70 7.96 1.91
CA VAL A 7 -8.85 7.56 0.78
C VAL A 7 -9.63 6.48 0.06
N SER A 8 -10.60 6.87 -0.76
CA SER A 8 -11.26 5.94 -1.67
C SER A 8 -10.20 5.47 -2.65
N ASN A 9 -9.63 4.31 -2.36
CA ASN A 9 -8.73 3.65 -3.29
C ASN A 9 -9.58 3.32 -4.53
N PRO A 10 -9.29 3.88 -5.72
CA PRO A 10 -10.14 3.68 -6.90
C PRO A 10 -10.24 2.21 -7.33
N ARG A 11 -9.35 1.35 -6.81
CA ARG A 11 -9.45 -0.11 -6.93
C ARG A 11 -10.61 -0.74 -6.16
N VAL A 12 -11.22 -0.05 -5.21
CA VAL A 12 -12.18 -0.60 -4.24
C VAL A 12 -13.62 -0.08 -4.48
N GLU A 13 -13.80 0.91 -5.37
CA GLU A 13 -15.14 1.43 -5.73
C GLU A 13 -16.04 0.41 -6.44
N ARG A 14 -15.47 -0.58 -7.13
CA ARG A 14 -16.23 -1.59 -7.87
C ARG A 14 -16.44 -2.84 -7.05
N ASP A 15 -17.64 -3.40 -7.06
CA ASP A 15 -18.05 -4.59 -6.29
C ASP A 15 -17.76 -5.92 -7.01
N GLY A 16 -16.78 -5.92 -7.92
CA GLY A 16 -16.41 -7.07 -8.72
C GLY A 16 -15.41 -6.70 -9.80
N TYR A 17 -14.81 -7.73 -10.39
CA TYR A 17 -13.82 -7.58 -11.46
C TYR A 17 -14.44 -7.28 -12.82
N ASP A 18 -15.70 -7.67 -13.04
CA ASP A 18 -16.50 -7.33 -14.21
C ASP A 18 -17.35 -6.07 -13.91
N SER A 19 -17.35 -5.09 -14.82
CA SER A 19 -18.12 -3.86 -14.67
C SER A 19 -19.63 -4.06 -14.75
N HIS A 20 -20.10 -5.17 -15.31
CA HIS A 20 -21.51 -5.45 -15.55
C HIS A 20 -22.05 -6.60 -14.71
N LEU A 21 -21.19 -7.29 -13.96
CA LEU A 21 -21.56 -8.44 -13.16
C LEU A 21 -21.02 -8.30 -11.75
N VAL A 22 -21.93 -8.31 -10.77
CA VAL A 22 -21.59 -8.44 -9.36
C VAL A 22 -21.96 -9.86 -8.93
N PRO A 23 -21.04 -10.63 -8.33
CA PRO A 23 -21.38 -11.95 -7.81
C PRO A 23 -22.50 -11.87 -6.78
N ALA A 24 -23.37 -12.89 -6.77
CA ALA A 24 -24.52 -12.92 -5.84
C ALA A 24 -24.07 -12.88 -4.37
N GLU A 25 -22.94 -13.52 -4.06
CA GLU A 25 -22.33 -13.48 -2.72
C GLU A 25 -21.91 -12.05 -2.33
N THR A 26 -21.20 -11.35 -3.21
CA THR A 26 -20.73 -9.98 -2.98
C THR A 26 -21.89 -9.01 -2.78
N ALA A 27 -22.94 -9.13 -3.58
CA ALA A 27 -24.16 -8.34 -3.42
C ALA A 27 -24.83 -8.60 -2.06
N ALA A 28 -25.02 -9.88 -1.70
CA ALA A 28 -25.62 -10.25 -0.41
C ALA A 28 -24.78 -9.80 0.78
N ARG A 29 -23.44 -9.86 0.68
CA ARG A 29 -22.53 -9.34 1.70
C ARG A 29 -22.62 -7.83 1.82
N LYS A 30 -22.66 -7.11 0.71
CA LYS A 30 -22.83 -5.65 0.70
C LYS A 30 -24.13 -5.23 1.39
N ASP A 31 -25.23 -5.90 1.11
CA ASP A 31 -26.52 -5.64 1.76
C ASP A 31 -26.49 -5.95 3.27
N ARG A 32 -25.76 -6.99 3.67
CA ARG A 32 -25.62 -7.42 5.07
C ARG A 32 -24.67 -6.53 5.88
N GLU A 33 -23.55 -6.14 5.28
CA GLU A 33 -22.43 -5.44 5.93
C GLU A 33 -22.56 -3.91 5.83
N GLY A 34 -23.30 -3.40 4.83
CA GLY A 34 -23.61 -1.98 4.69
C GLY A 34 -22.35 -1.10 4.64
N GLU A 35 -22.25 -0.16 5.57
CA GLU A 35 -21.11 0.77 5.66
C GLU A 35 -19.79 0.08 6.05
N ALA A 36 -19.85 -1.08 6.69
CA ALA A 36 -18.67 -1.88 7.02
C ALA A 36 -18.14 -2.68 5.82
N PHE A 37 -18.90 -2.75 4.72
CA PHE A 37 -18.45 -3.44 3.51
C PHE A 37 -17.18 -2.79 2.96
N LYS A 38 -16.17 -3.61 2.69
CA LYS A 38 -14.83 -3.20 2.21
C LYS A 38 -14.02 -2.30 3.13
N GLN A 39 -14.42 -2.14 4.38
CA GLN A 39 -13.61 -1.42 5.35
C GLN A 39 -12.49 -2.31 5.89
N ILE A 40 -11.31 -1.73 6.04
CA ILE A 40 -10.20 -2.37 6.73
C ILE A 40 -10.40 -2.14 8.23
N PRO A 41 -10.27 -3.15 9.09
CA PRO A 41 -10.23 -2.98 10.53
C PRO A 41 -9.19 -1.92 10.92
N GLU A 42 -9.64 -0.90 11.65
CA GLU A 42 -8.72 0.06 12.26
C GLU A 42 -8.03 -0.57 13.47
N GLU A 43 -6.80 -0.12 13.74
CA GLU A 43 -6.06 -0.52 14.93
C GLU A 43 -6.86 -0.17 16.19
N THR A 44 -7.22 -1.20 16.96
CA THR A 44 -8.13 -1.06 18.11
C THR A 44 -7.46 -0.51 19.36
N VAL A 45 -6.13 -0.37 19.34
CA VAL A 45 -5.33 0.14 20.47
C VAL A 45 -4.38 1.23 19.93
N PRO A 46 -4.78 2.52 19.98
CA PRO A 46 -3.96 3.62 19.46
C PRO A 46 -2.62 3.84 20.21
N GLU A 47 -2.39 3.09 21.30
CA GLU A 47 -1.20 3.16 22.15
C GLU A 47 -0.36 1.85 22.09
N ALA A 48 -0.71 0.90 21.22
CA ALA A 48 0.15 -0.26 21.00
C ALA A 48 1.32 0.18 20.10
N ASP A 49 2.56 -0.07 20.53
CA ASP A 49 3.76 0.26 19.75
C ASP A 49 3.91 -0.56 18.45
N ILE A 50 2.95 -1.46 18.14
CA ILE A 50 3.02 -2.41 17.03
C ILE A 50 1.75 -2.29 16.19
N ASP A 51 1.87 -1.67 15.01
CA ASP A 51 0.81 -1.65 14.00
C ASP A 51 0.56 -3.08 13.49
N THR A 52 -0.57 -3.65 13.90
CA THR A 52 -0.99 -5.00 13.50
C THR A 52 -1.91 -5.02 12.27
N THR A 53 -2.29 -3.85 11.76
CA THR A 53 -3.29 -3.68 10.69
C THR A 53 -2.71 -3.12 9.40
N GLY A 54 -1.49 -2.57 9.42
CA GLY A 54 -0.83 -1.94 8.27
C GLY A 54 -0.65 -2.85 7.04
N GLY A 55 -0.68 -4.17 7.22
CA GLY A 55 -0.61 -5.16 6.14
C GLY A 55 -1.95 -5.56 5.52
N TYR A 56 -3.06 -5.00 6.01
CA TYR A 56 -4.38 -5.44 5.61
C TYR A 56 -4.75 -4.79 4.28
N THR A 57 -5.25 -5.61 3.36
CA THR A 57 -5.74 -5.14 2.06
C THR A 57 -7.09 -5.77 1.77
N VAL A 58 -7.94 -5.05 1.05
CA VAL A 58 -9.25 -5.53 0.61
C VAL A 58 -9.28 -5.55 -0.91
N ASP A 59 -9.84 -6.62 -1.48
CA ASP A 59 -10.01 -6.73 -2.92
C ASP A 59 -11.30 -6.06 -3.44
N GLN A 60 -11.57 -6.19 -4.74
CA GLN A 60 -12.77 -5.60 -5.37
C GLN A 60 -14.08 -6.23 -4.88
N GLU A 61 -14.05 -7.46 -4.37
CA GLU A 61 -15.23 -8.18 -3.91
C GLU A 61 -15.43 -8.06 -2.38
N GLY A 62 -14.53 -7.36 -1.68
CA GLY A 62 -14.60 -7.15 -0.25
C GLY A 62 -13.99 -8.28 0.57
N LEU A 63 -13.06 -9.06 0.00
CA LEU A 63 -12.28 -10.06 0.70
C LEU A 63 -11.02 -9.43 1.31
N LEU A 64 -10.84 -9.64 2.61
CA LEU A 64 -9.70 -9.15 3.38
C LEU A 64 -8.51 -10.12 3.25
N ASN A 65 -7.35 -9.59 2.91
CA ASN A 65 -6.07 -10.28 2.99
C ASN A 65 -5.22 -9.64 4.11
N ASN A 66 -4.66 -10.48 4.98
CA ASN A 66 -3.72 -10.07 6.03
C ASN A 66 -2.32 -10.48 5.60
N TYR A 67 -1.58 -9.56 4.99
CA TYR A 67 -0.18 -9.76 4.68
C TYR A 67 0.67 -9.40 5.90
N ALA A 68 1.65 -10.24 6.23
CA ALA A 68 2.59 -9.93 7.28
C ALA A 68 3.41 -8.69 6.89
N VAL A 69 3.45 -7.69 7.77
CA VAL A 69 4.38 -6.56 7.69
C VAL A 69 5.46 -6.83 8.72
N GLU A 70 6.71 -6.75 8.28
CA GLU A 70 7.85 -6.90 9.18
C GLU A 70 7.91 -5.67 10.10
N PRO A 71 7.89 -5.87 11.43
CA PRO A 71 8.06 -4.76 12.35
C PRO A 71 9.49 -4.23 12.26
N GLU A 72 9.66 -2.94 12.61
CA GLU A 72 10.98 -2.34 12.74
C GLU A 72 11.81 -3.16 13.74
N MET A 73 12.95 -3.72 13.29
CA MET A 73 13.92 -4.30 14.23
C MET A 73 14.49 -3.18 15.11
N TYR A 74 14.77 -3.49 16.38
CA TYR A 74 15.23 -2.55 17.41
C TYR A 74 16.10 -1.41 16.85
N ILE A 75 15.54 -0.20 16.89
CA ILE A 75 16.23 1.05 16.63
C ILE A 75 16.69 1.61 17.98
N ASP A 76 17.94 2.05 18.11
CA ASP A 76 18.45 2.63 19.35
C ASP A 76 17.75 3.96 19.70
N GLU A 77 17.26 4.72 18.71
CA GLU A 77 16.50 5.96 18.89
C GLU A 77 15.21 6.01 18.02
N PRO A 78 14.04 6.34 18.59
CA PRO A 78 12.79 6.44 17.83
C PRO A 78 12.88 7.50 16.72
N GLY A 79 12.78 7.09 15.46
CA GLY A 79 12.68 8.00 14.30
C GLY A 79 13.76 7.81 13.22
N ASP A 80 14.82 7.03 13.47
CA ASP A 80 15.91 6.86 12.51
C ASP A 80 15.46 6.16 11.21
N LEU A 81 14.66 5.09 11.32
CA LEU A 81 14.13 4.39 10.14
C LEU A 81 13.12 5.23 9.36
N ARG A 82 12.36 6.12 10.01
CA ARG A 82 11.45 7.03 9.30
C ARG A 82 12.22 8.04 8.45
N ALA A 83 13.31 8.60 8.99
CA ALA A 83 14.15 9.52 8.24
C ALA A 83 14.83 8.83 7.03
N GLU A 84 15.27 7.58 7.21
CA GLU A 84 15.86 6.78 6.14
C GLU A 84 14.84 6.41 5.06
N GLN A 85 13.64 5.95 5.45
CA GLN A 85 12.54 5.63 4.52
C GLN A 85 12.07 6.87 3.75
N GLU A 86 11.95 8.03 4.40
CA GLU A 86 11.61 9.29 3.73
C GLU A 86 12.70 9.71 2.73
N ALA A 87 13.96 9.55 3.09
CA ALA A 87 15.09 9.84 2.22
C ALA A 87 15.11 8.90 0.99
N GLU A 88 14.91 7.60 1.20
CA GLU A 88 14.83 6.60 0.14
C GLU A 88 13.61 6.85 -0.76
N ALA A 89 12.45 7.16 -0.19
CA ALA A 89 11.24 7.49 -0.96
C ALA A 89 11.46 8.75 -1.82
N LEU A 90 12.15 9.76 -1.29
CA LEU A 90 12.49 10.98 -2.02
C LEU A 90 13.49 10.71 -3.14
N GLU A 91 14.51 9.88 -2.89
CA GLU A 91 15.48 9.44 -3.89
C GLU A 91 14.77 8.66 -5.00
N ARG A 92 13.95 7.68 -4.65
CA ARG A 92 13.14 6.88 -5.58
C ARG A 92 12.25 7.76 -6.44
N GLN A 93 11.60 8.78 -5.87
CA GLN A 93 10.82 9.76 -6.64
C GLN A 93 11.67 10.59 -7.61
N ARG A 94 12.91 10.93 -7.25
CA ARG A 94 13.85 11.63 -8.15
C ARG A 94 14.28 10.73 -9.29
N ILE A 95 14.66 9.49 -9.01
CA ILE A 95 15.04 8.48 -10.00
C ILE A 95 13.88 8.26 -10.99
N LEU A 96 12.65 8.05 -10.49
CA LEU A 96 11.47 7.89 -11.34
C LEU A 96 11.19 9.12 -12.21
N ARG A 97 11.41 10.34 -11.68
CA ARG A 97 11.29 11.58 -12.47
C ARG A 97 12.36 11.69 -13.55
N GLU A 98 13.58 11.26 -13.27
CA GLU A 98 14.67 11.24 -14.23
C GLU A 98 14.39 10.24 -15.35
N ILE A 99 14.10 8.98 -15.02
CA ILE A 99 13.74 7.92 -15.98
C ILE A 99 12.60 8.37 -16.91
N ASN A 100 11.54 8.98 -16.37
CA ASN A 100 10.42 9.49 -17.16
C ASN A 100 10.82 10.63 -18.12
N LYS A 101 11.85 11.42 -17.80
CA LYS A 101 12.33 12.54 -18.62
C LYS A 101 13.34 12.10 -19.68
N THR A 102 14.27 11.22 -19.33
CA THR A 102 15.37 10.82 -20.22
C THR A 102 15.06 9.58 -21.05
N ARG A 103 13.98 8.84 -20.78
CA ARG A 103 13.69 7.53 -21.43
C ARG A 103 14.85 6.54 -21.30
N GLU A 104 15.81 6.83 -20.42
CA GLU A 104 16.99 6.02 -20.14
C GLU A 104 16.59 4.95 -19.12
N GLU A 105 16.89 3.68 -19.41
CA GLU A 105 16.52 2.53 -18.57
C GLU A 105 17.45 2.35 -17.34
N GLY A 106 18.21 3.39 -16.96
CA GLY A 106 19.23 3.38 -15.91
C GLY A 106 20.63 3.00 -16.39
N LYS A 107 21.66 3.31 -15.58
CA LYS A 107 23.08 3.08 -15.92
C LYS A 107 23.69 2.02 -14.99
N VAL A 108 24.60 1.23 -15.54
CA VAL A 108 25.43 0.28 -14.78
C VAL A 108 26.84 0.84 -14.70
N THR A 109 27.31 1.07 -13.48
CA THR A 109 28.71 1.29 -13.15
C THR A 109 29.25 0.06 -12.42
N PRO A 110 30.58 -0.13 -12.32
CA PRO A 110 31.16 -1.23 -11.55
C PRO A 110 30.69 -1.26 -10.08
N GLU A 111 30.29 -0.11 -9.54
CA GLU A 111 29.88 0.09 -8.15
C GLU A 111 28.35 0.08 -7.95
N SER A 112 27.54 0.33 -8.99
CA SER A 112 26.09 0.48 -8.86
C SER A 112 25.33 0.13 -10.15
N ASP A 113 24.19 -0.57 -10.02
CA ASP A 113 23.30 -0.89 -11.14
C ASP A 113 21.93 -0.24 -10.91
N GLN A 114 21.68 0.88 -11.60
CA GLN A 114 20.46 1.67 -11.50
C GLN A 114 19.41 1.28 -12.55
N ARG A 115 19.58 0.15 -13.26
CA ARG A 115 18.63 -0.26 -14.29
C ARG A 115 17.31 -0.70 -13.71
N GLY A 116 16.24 -0.56 -14.50
CA GLY A 116 14.93 -1.14 -14.19
C GLY A 116 15.06 -2.65 -13.98
N LYS A 117 14.94 -3.12 -12.72
CA LYS A 117 15.20 -4.51 -12.31
C LYS A 117 14.11 -5.53 -12.69
N GLY A 118 13.17 -5.14 -13.55
CA GLY A 118 12.02 -5.97 -13.88
C GLY A 118 11.13 -6.27 -12.67
N VAL A 119 10.05 -7.01 -12.89
CA VAL A 119 9.19 -7.49 -11.81
C VAL A 119 9.79 -8.80 -11.27
N GLY A 120 10.26 -8.81 -10.02
CA GLY A 120 10.79 -10.03 -9.37
C GLY A 120 12.13 -9.90 -8.65
N ILE A 121 12.70 -8.70 -8.55
CA ILE A 121 13.84 -8.43 -7.65
C ILE A 121 13.28 -7.67 -6.45
N ILE A 122 13.25 -8.33 -5.30
CA ILE A 122 13.12 -7.75 -3.96
C ILE A 122 14.53 -7.69 -3.39
#